data_AF-A0A955Y4S3-F1
#
_entry.id   AF-A0A955Y4S3-F1
#
_cell.length_a   1.000
_cell.length_b   1.000
_cell.length_c   1.000
_cell.angle_alpha   90.00
_cell.angle_beta   90.00
_cell.angle_gamma   90.00
#
_symmetry.space_group_name_H-M   'P 1'
#
loop_
_entity.id
_entity.type
_entity.pdbx_description
1 polymer ?
#
loop_
_entity_poly.entity_id
_entity_poly.type
_entity_poly.pdbx_seq_one_letter_code
_entity_poly.pdbx_strand_id
1 'polypeptide(L)'
;MTGRLRLALLDALDERVLPLLAGAVGVLLAGQWFAGATSMGAPARGSLDFALWWAWLASGAMALVLGSRALALPLDDGSARFLLSGPLHPGRWGLERLGATAVVAVGFAGVLALVVSLFVAPVPPVAWSVFLLAEVVMLVAFAGLTGVLLRPLPALALGGAVWWIGHLAGPWATVMTDAGYPGLARVLPFLPDLDTLDAHAATLAGQPVPAARVGLGIAWALAWTAASAGATVSLLSARDL
;
A
#
# COMPACT_ATOMS: atom_id res chain seq x y z
N MET A 1 -21.76 14.38 0.42
CA MET A 1 -20.45 14.32 -0.27
C MET A 1 -20.24 15.66 -0.96
N THR A 2 -19.21 16.43 -0.60
CA THR A 2 -18.97 17.76 -1.21
C THR A 2 -18.52 17.59 -2.67
N GLY A 3 -18.78 18.58 -3.53
CA GLY A 3 -18.35 18.54 -4.94
C GLY A 3 -16.84 18.34 -5.12
N ARG A 4 -16.03 18.76 -4.13
CA ARG A 4 -14.56 18.65 -4.15
C ARG A 4 -14.06 17.24 -3.90
N LEU A 5 -14.65 16.51 -2.95
CA LEU A 5 -14.30 15.10 -2.71
C LEU A 5 -14.64 14.25 -3.94
N ARG A 6 -15.73 14.57 -4.65
CA ARG A 6 -16.06 13.92 -5.91
C ARG A 6 -14.99 14.15 -6.98
N LEU A 7 -14.50 15.38 -7.12
CA LEU A 7 -13.40 15.69 -8.06
C LEU A 7 -12.11 14.96 -7.66
N ALA A 8 -11.73 14.97 -6.39
CA ALA A 8 -10.55 14.23 -5.93
C ALA A 8 -10.68 12.71 -6.18
N LEU A 9 -11.88 12.15 -6.04
CA LEU A 9 -12.15 10.75 -6.36
C LEU A 9 -12.05 10.49 -7.87
N LEU A 10 -12.57 11.39 -8.71
CA LEU A 10 -12.47 11.27 -10.17
C LEU A 10 -11.02 11.43 -10.65
N ASP A 11 -10.26 12.36 -10.08
CA ASP A 11 -8.83 12.51 -10.34
C ASP A 11 -8.05 11.25 -9.94
N ALA A 12 -8.39 10.66 -8.79
CA ALA A 12 -7.76 9.43 -8.31
C ALA A 12 -8.17 8.21 -9.15
N LEU A 13 -9.40 8.20 -9.64
CA LEU A 13 -9.94 7.23 -10.59
C LEU A 13 -9.56 7.64 -12.02
N ASP A 14 -8.26 7.77 -12.25
CA ASP A 14 -7.68 7.98 -13.59
C ASP A 14 -8.23 6.90 -14.54
N GLU A 15 -8.47 7.25 -15.80
CA GLU A 15 -8.90 6.33 -16.87
C GLU A 15 -8.01 5.09 -16.97
N ARG A 16 -6.78 5.17 -16.45
CA ARG A 16 -5.80 4.07 -16.40
C ARG A 16 -6.03 3.06 -15.27
N VAL A 17 -6.73 3.41 -14.18
CA VAL A 17 -6.91 2.52 -13.02
C VAL A 17 -7.70 1.27 -13.41
N LEU A 18 -8.77 1.41 -14.19
CA LEU A 18 -9.60 0.27 -14.61
C LEU A 18 -8.86 -0.68 -15.56
N PRO A 19 -8.18 -0.21 -16.63
CA PRO A 19 -7.31 -1.06 -17.45
C PRO A 19 -6.20 -1.74 -16.65
N LEU A 20 -5.57 -1.04 -15.71
CA LEU A 20 -4.53 -1.62 -14.84
C LEU A 20 -5.11 -2.71 -13.93
N LEU A 21 -6.32 -2.50 -13.39
CA LEU A 21 -7.02 -3.51 -12.59
C LEU A 21 -7.36 -4.73 -13.43
N ALA A 22 -7.91 -4.53 -14.62
CA ALA A 22 -8.22 -5.61 -15.55
C ALA A 22 -6.95 -6.40 -15.93
N GLY A 23 -5.86 -5.70 -16.22
CA GLY A 23 -4.54 -6.31 -16.47
C GLY A 23 -4.02 -7.09 -15.27
N ALA A 24 -4.11 -6.52 -14.05
CA ALA A 24 -3.69 -7.18 -12.82
C ALA A 24 -4.51 -8.44 -12.54
N VAL A 25 -5.83 -8.41 -12.74
CA VAL A 25 -6.69 -9.59 -12.64
C VAL A 25 -6.33 -10.63 -13.70
N GLY A 26 -6.07 -10.21 -14.94
CA GLY A 26 -5.65 -11.10 -16.02
C GLY A 26 -4.33 -11.83 -15.71
N VAL A 27 -3.32 -11.10 -15.24
CA VAL A 27 -2.04 -11.69 -14.80
C VAL A 27 -2.23 -12.59 -13.60
N LEU A 28 -3.08 -12.21 -12.63
CA LEU A 28 -3.40 -13.06 -11.49
C LEU A 28 -3.92 -14.40 -11.97
N LEU A 29 -4.99 -14.40 -12.78
CA LEU A 29 -5.67 -15.61 -13.24
C LEU A 29 -4.79 -16.50 -14.12
N ALA A 30 -4.04 -15.90 -15.05
CA ALA A 30 -3.14 -16.66 -15.90
C ALA A 30 -1.92 -17.21 -15.12
N GLY A 31 -1.35 -16.38 -14.26
CA GLY A 31 -0.15 -16.71 -13.49
C GLY A 31 -0.43 -17.77 -12.43
N GLN A 32 -1.59 -17.73 -11.74
CA GLN A 32 -1.94 -18.75 -10.77
C GLN A 32 -2.13 -20.13 -11.41
N TRP A 33 -2.73 -20.18 -12.61
CA TRP A 33 -2.88 -21.41 -13.37
C TRP A 33 -1.51 -21.98 -13.75
N PHE A 34 -0.61 -21.12 -14.26
CA PHE A 34 0.75 -21.52 -14.61
C PHE A 34 1.56 -22.00 -13.40
N ALA A 35 1.47 -21.29 -12.26
CA ALA A 35 2.12 -21.67 -11.01
C ALA A 35 1.61 -23.03 -10.51
N GLY A 36 0.30 -23.28 -10.59
CA GLY A 36 -0.29 -24.57 -10.25
C GLY A 36 0.20 -25.70 -11.18
N ALA A 37 0.24 -25.46 -12.49
CA ALA A 37 0.67 -26.45 -13.48
C ALA A 37 2.15 -26.83 -13.36
N THR A 38 2.99 -25.92 -12.86
CA THR A 38 4.44 -26.12 -12.72
C THR A 38 4.87 -26.60 -11.32
N SER A 39 3.97 -26.56 -10.34
CA SER A 39 4.26 -26.97 -8.97
C SER A 39 4.22 -28.49 -8.81
N MET A 40 5.38 -29.12 -8.62
CA MET A 40 5.47 -30.56 -8.37
C MET A 40 4.93 -30.91 -6.98
N GLY A 41 3.94 -31.81 -6.92
CA GLY A 41 3.42 -32.39 -5.67
C GLY A 41 2.38 -31.55 -4.90
N ALA A 42 2.26 -30.25 -5.16
CA ALA A 42 1.30 -29.37 -4.46
C ALA A 42 0.74 -28.24 -5.35
N PRO A 43 0.00 -28.56 -6.44
CA PRO A 43 -0.47 -27.57 -7.42
C PRO A 43 -1.37 -26.48 -6.82
N ALA A 44 -2.28 -26.84 -5.91
CA ALA A 44 -3.15 -25.87 -5.23
C ALA A 44 -2.35 -24.85 -4.38
N ARG A 45 -1.25 -25.30 -3.76
CA ARG A 45 -0.39 -24.43 -2.94
C ARG A 45 0.36 -23.44 -3.80
N GLY A 46 0.94 -23.88 -4.92
CA GLY A 46 1.64 -22.98 -5.84
C GLY A 46 0.72 -21.93 -6.48
N SER A 47 -0.50 -22.34 -6.83
CA SER A 47 -1.54 -21.41 -7.32
C SER A 47 -1.87 -20.33 -6.29
N LEU A 48 -2.08 -20.73 -5.03
CA LEU A 48 -2.42 -19.82 -3.95
C LEU A 48 -1.25 -18.88 -3.60
N ASP A 49 -0.02 -19.39 -3.52
CA ASP A 49 1.20 -18.64 -3.23
C ASP A 49 1.41 -17.51 -4.25
N PHE A 50 1.33 -17.85 -5.54
CA PHE A 50 1.41 -16.86 -6.61
C PHE A 50 0.29 -15.81 -6.49
N ALA A 51 -0.95 -16.23 -6.28
CA ALA A 51 -2.08 -15.32 -6.24
C ALA A 51 -2.00 -14.33 -5.07
N LEU A 52 -1.58 -14.79 -3.88
CA LEU A 52 -1.37 -13.95 -2.70
C LEU A 52 -0.23 -12.95 -2.95
N TRP A 53 0.92 -13.41 -3.43
CA TRP A 53 2.06 -12.53 -3.77
C TRP A 53 1.69 -11.49 -4.82
N TRP A 54 1.05 -11.91 -5.91
CA TRP A 54 0.72 -11.02 -7.02
C TRP A 54 -0.31 -9.97 -6.59
N ALA A 55 -1.37 -10.38 -5.88
CA ALA A 55 -2.36 -9.45 -5.38
C ALA A 55 -1.74 -8.42 -4.42
N TRP A 56 -0.81 -8.85 -3.59
CA TRP A 56 -0.07 -7.99 -2.68
C TRP A 56 0.83 -6.99 -3.40
N LEU A 57 1.69 -7.47 -4.30
CA LEU A 57 2.60 -6.64 -5.10
C LEU A 57 1.83 -5.63 -5.96
N ALA A 58 0.79 -6.07 -6.68
CA ALA A 58 0.01 -5.21 -7.55
C ALA A 58 -0.71 -4.11 -6.76
N SER A 59 -1.27 -4.45 -5.60
CA SER A 59 -1.93 -3.49 -4.71
C SER A 59 -0.95 -2.50 -4.10
N GLY A 60 0.21 -2.96 -3.63
CA GLY A 60 1.28 -2.11 -3.11
C GLY A 60 1.82 -1.15 -4.16
N ALA A 61 2.10 -1.64 -5.36
CA ALA A 61 2.54 -0.81 -6.49
C ALA A 61 1.49 0.26 -6.84
N MET A 62 0.21 -0.11 -6.90
CA MET A 62 -0.87 0.84 -7.14
C MET A 62 -0.97 1.90 -6.04
N ALA A 63 -0.91 1.49 -4.77
CA ALA A 63 -0.94 2.39 -3.62
C ALA A 63 0.21 3.42 -3.68
N LEU A 64 1.42 2.97 -3.99
CA LEU A 64 2.60 3.83 -4.12
C LEU A 64 2.49 4.80 -5.30
N VAL A 65 2.05 4.33 -6.47
CA VAL A 65 1.86 5.17 -7.67
C VAL A 65 0.78 6.23 -7.43
N LEU A 66 -0.40 5.82 -6.94
CA LEU A 66 -1.49 6.76 -6.71
C LEU A 66 -1.14 7.73 -5.57
N GLY A 67 -0.61 7.23 -4.45
CA GLY A 67 -0.27 8.03 -3.28
C GLY A 67 0.81 9.08 -3.58
N SER A 68 1.90 8.70 -4.26
CA SER A 68 2.96 9.64 -4.65
C SER A 68 2.44 10.74 -5.58
N ARG A 69 1.58 10.40 -6.53
CA ARG A 69 1.01 11.36 -7.50
C ARG A 69 -0.06 12.25 -6.89
N ALA A 70 -0.78 11.79 -5.86
CA ALA A 70 -1.95 12.47 -5.28
C ALA A 70 -1.66 13.93 -4.90
N LEU A 71 -0.47 14.17 -4.34
CA LEU A 71 -0.01 15.50 -3.91
C LEU A 71 1.17 16.02 -4.75
N ALA A 72 2.06 15.15 -5.24
CA ALA A 72 3.25 15.62 -5.97
C ALA A 72 2.89 16.32 -7.28
N LEU A 73 1.91 15.82 -8.05
CA LEU A 73 1.56 16.42 -9.33
C LEU A 73 0.99 17.84 -9.17
N PRO A 74 -0.05 18.07 -8.34
CA PRO A 74 -0.58 19.42 -8.15
C PRO A 74 0.44 20.42 -7.57
N LEU A 75 1.40 19.92 -6.78
CA LEU A 75 2.46 20.74 -6.20
C LEU A 75 3.53 21.11 -7.23
N ASP A 76 3.91 20.17 -8.11
CA ASP A 76 4.97 20.37 -9.12
C ASP A 76 4.46 21.22 -10.30
N ASP A 77 3.20 21.06 -10.72
CA ASP A 77 2.58 21.85 -11.79
C ASP A 77 2.01 23.21 -11.33
N GLY A 78 2.01 23.47 -10.02
CA GLY A 78 1.51 24.71 -9.41
C GLY A 78 -0.01 24.82 -9.32
N SER A 79 -0.77 23.84 -9.78
CA SER A 79 -2.24 23.83 -9.71
C SER A 79 -2.77 23.83 -8.27
N ALA A 80 -1.97 23.34 -7.32
CA ALA A 80 -2.30 23.41 -5.89
C ALA A 80 -2.59 24.85 -5.44
N ARG A 81 -1.84 25.85 -5.92
CA ARG A 81 -2.06 27.26 -5.58
C ARG A 81 -3.41 27.77 -6.08
N PHE A 82 -3.76 27.38 -7.29
CA PHE A 82 -5.06 27.72 -7.87
C PHE A 82 -6.22 27.06 -7.08
N LEU A 83 -6.07 25.78 -6.74
CA LEU A 83 -7.07 25.03 -5.97
C LEU A 83 -7.21 25.54 -4.52
N LEU A 84 -6.13 26.09 -3.95
CA LEU A 84 -6.06 26.63 -2.59
C LEU A 84 -6.34 28.13 -2.51
N SER A 85 -6.55 28.83 -3.64
CA SER A 85 -6.94 30.25 -3.66
C SER A 85 -8.27 30.56 -2.96
N GLY A 86 -9.07 29.53 -2.64
CA GLY A 86 -10.28 29.63 -1.82
C GLY A 86 -10.02 29.51 -0.31
N PRO A 87 -11.07 29.42 0.53
CA PRO A 87 -10.93 29.37 1.99
C PRO A 87 -10.49 27.99 2.53
N LEU A 88 -9.79 27.19 1.73
CA LEU A 88 -9.37 25.84 2.10
C LEU A 88 -7.99 25.86 2.76
N HIS A 89 -7.92 25.32 3.97
CA HIS A 89 -6.64 25.07 4.61
C HIS A 89 -5.84 24.01 3.82
N PRO A 90 -4.56 24.25 3.48
CA PRO A 90 -3.74 23.31 2.70
C PRO A 90 -3.69 21.90 3.29
N GLY A 91 -3.59 21.79 4.62
CA GLY A 91 -3.60 20.49 5.30
C GLY A 91 -4.91 19.71 5.09
N ARG A 92 -6.07 20.38 5.11
CA ARG A 92 -7.36 19.73 4.88
C ARG A 92 -7.49 19.26 3.43
N TRP A 93 -7.07 20.09 2.48
CA TRP A 93 -7.03 19.72 1.07
C TRP A 93 -6.16 18.47 0.84
N GLY A 94 -4.98 18.42 1.47
CA GLY A 94 -4.10 17.27 1.42
C GLY A 94 -4.76 15.98 1.92
N LEU A 95 -5.42 16.04 3.09
CA LEU A 95 -6.16 14.90 3.64
C LEU A 95 -7.32 14.45 2.76
N GLU A 96 -8.09 15.38 2.18
CA GLU A 96 -9.20 15.05 1.29
C GLU A 96 -8.69 14.31 0.03
N ARG A 97 -7.55 14.71 -0.54
CA ARG A 97 -6.93 14.01 -1.67
C ARG A 97 -6.39 12.64 -1.28
N LEU A 98 -5.65 12.54 -0.18
CA LEU A 98 -5.14 11.24 0.29
C LEU A 98 -6.26 10.27 0.63
N GLY A 99 -7.35 10.75 1.25
CA GLY A 99 -8.53 9.94 1.53
C GLY A 99 -9.19 9.41 0.26
N ALA A 100 -9.38 10.26 -0.76
CA ALA A 100 -9.91 9.84 -2.05
C ALA A 100 -9.00 8.80 -2.72
N THR A 101 -7.68 9.02 -2.71
CA THR A 101 -6.70 8.06 -3.23
C THR A 101 -6.72 6.73 -2.48
N ALA A 102 -6.83 6.76 -1.16
CA ALA A 102 -6.92 5.56 -0.33
C ALA A 102 -8.17 4.75 -0.67
N VAL A 103 -9.32 5.39 -0.89
CA VAL A 103 -10.55 4.69 -1.31
C VAL A 103 -10.37 3.96 -2.64
N VAL A 104 -9.75 4.61 -3.63
CA VAL A 104 -9.48 3.99 -4.94
C VAL A 104 -8.51 2.82 -4.81
N ALA A 105 -7.41 2.99 -4.07
CA ALA A 105 -6.41 1.95 -3.86
C ALA A 105 -6.98 0.75 -3.07
N VAL A 106 -7.78 1.00 -2.04
CA VAL A 106 -8.51 -0.04 -1.29
C VAL A 106 -9.51 -0.77 -2.17
N GLY A 107 -10.23 -0.05 -3.04
CA GLY A 107 -11.12 -0.68 -4.02
C GLY A 107 -10.38 -1.62 -4.97
N PHE A 108 -9.23 -1.19 -5.49
CA PHE A 108 -8.35 -2.01 -6.32
C PHE A 108 -7.89 -3.28 -5.59
N ALA A 109 -7.34 -3.11 -4.39
CA ALA A 109 -6.86 -4.22 -3.57
C ALA A 109 -7.99 -5.17 -3.15
N GLY A 110 -9.16 -4.62 -2.84
CA GLY A 110 -10.36 -5.38 -2.49
C GLY A 110 -10.86 -6.26 -3.63
N VAL A 111 -10.81 -5.77 -4.88
CA VAL A 111 -11.14 -6.60 -6.06
C VAL A 111 -10.14 -7.74 -6.21
N LEU A 112 -8.84 -7.49 -6.07
CA LEU A 112 -7.83 -8.56 -6.14
C LEU A 112 -8.01 -9.58 -5.01
N ALA A 113 -8.24 -9.13 -3.77
CA ALA A 113 -8.52 -10.01 -2.64
C ALA A 113 -9.79 -10.85 -2.84
N LEU A 114 -10.83 -10.25 -3.43
CA LEU A 114 -12.06 -10.94 -3.80
C LEU A 114 -11.80 -12.01 -4.86
N VAL A 115 -11.01 -11.70 -5.89
CA VAL A 115 -10.61 -12.68 -6.92
C VAL A 115 -9.85 -13.85 -6.30
N VAL A 116 -8.89 -13.58 -5.42
CA VAL A 116 -8.18 -14.65 -4.67
C VAL A 116 -9.17 -15.50 -3.88
N SER A 117 -10.10 -14.87 -3.16
CA SER A 117 -11.06 -15.56 -2.30
C SER A 117 -12.06 -16.42 -3.06
N LEU A 118 -12.49 -15.98 -4.25
CA LEU A 118 -13.54 -16.66 -5.02
C LEU A 118 -12.99 -17.71 -5.99
N PHE A 119 -11.77 -17.52 -6.52
CA PHE A 119 -11.26 -18.31 -7.64
C PHE A 119 -9.99 -19.09 -7.33
N VAL A 120 -9.37 -18.87 -6.16
CA VAL A 120 -8.05 -19.46 -5.85
C VAL A 120 -8.06 -20.18 -4.51
N ALA A 121 -8.47 -19.48 -3.47
CA ALA A 121 -8.36 -19.99 -2.11
C ALA A 121 -9.51 -20.97 -1.80
N PRO A 122 -9.22 -22.14 -1.20
CA PRO A 122 -10.26 -23.07 -0.78
C PRO A 122 -11.09 -22.53 0.39
N VAL A 123 -10.51 -21.62 1.18
CA VAL A 123 -11.14 -20.89 2.28
C VAL A 123 -10.80 -19.41 2.12
N PRO A 124 -11.75 -18.48 2.32
CA PRO A 124 -11.47 -17.05 2.21
C PRO A 124 -10.33 -16.62 3.14
N PRO A 125 -9.25 -16.01 2.61
CA PRO A 125 -8.08 -15.60 3.40
C PRO A 125 -8.32 -14.27 4.13
N VAL A 126 -9.33 -14.23 5.01
CA VAL A 126 -9.84 -12.99 5.63
C VAL A 126 -8.74 -12.17 6.31
N ALA A 127 -7.89 -12.80 7.13
CA ALA A 127 -6.83 -12.09 7.85
C ALA A 127 -5.80 -11.47 6.89
N TRP A 128 -5.42 -12.18 5.83
CA TRP A 128 -4.55 -11.66 4.79
C TRP A 128 -5.21 -10.50 4.03
N SER A 129 -6.49 -10.61 3.69
CA SER A 129 -7.23 -9.52 3.05
C SER A 129 -7.27 -8.27 3.94
N VAL A 130 -7.52 -8.42 5.24
CA VAL A 130 -7.51 -7.31 6.20
C VAL A 130 -6.14 -6.63 6.24
N PHE A 131 -5.07 -7.40 6.33
CA PHE A 131 -3.73 -6.85 6.33
C PHE A 131 -3.34 -6.20 5.00
N LEU A 132 -3.69 -6.79 3.86
CA LEU A 132 -3.50 -6.19 2.55
C LEU A 132 -4.14 -4.81 2.47
N LEU A 133 -5.40 -4.68 2.92
CA LEU A 133 -6.10 -3.40 2.90
C LEU A 133 -5.46 -2.38 3.86
N ALA A 134 -5.04 -2.81 5.05
CA ALA A 134 -4.37 -1.96 6.01
C ALA A 134 -3.02 -1.45 5.48
N GLU A 135 -2.23 -2.32 4.85
CA GLU A 135 -0.96 -1.96 4.22
C GLU A 135 -1.18 -0.96 3.08
N VAL A 136 -2.17 -1.18 2.21
CA VAL A 136 -2.50 -0.27 1.10
C VAL A 136 -2.81 1.14 1.59
N VAL A 137 -3.61 1.27 2.65
CA VAL A 137 -3.92 2.59 3.23
C VAL A 137 -2.66 3.27 3.77
N MET A 138 -1.83 2.50 4.49
CA MET A 138 -0.58 3.00 5.04
C MET A 138 0.39 3.44 3.94
N LEU A 139 0.52 2.66 2.87
CA LEU A 139 1.37 2.98 1.71
C LEU A 139 0.87 4.22 0.97
N VAL A 140 -0.44 4.42 0.82
CA VAL A 140 -0.98 5.66 0.24
C VAL A 140 -0.58 6.87 1.10
N ALA A 141 -0.72 6.79 2.42
CA ALA A 141 -0.36 7.88 3.31
C ALA A 141 1.15 8.17 3.29
N PHE A 142 1.97 7.13 3.30
CA PHE A 142 3.43 7.26 3.22
C PHE A 142 3.89 7.82 1.88
N ALA A 143 3.37 7.31 0.77
CA ALA A 143 3.68 7.82 -0.57
C ALA A 143 3.17 9.25 -0.76
N GLY A 144 2.04 9.60 -0.15
CA GLY A 144 1.54 10.97 -0.07
C GLY A 144 2.53 11.92 0.60
N LEU A 145 3.08 11.52 1.75
CA LEU A 145 4.11 12.27 2.47
C LEU A 145 5.36 12.48 1.60
N THR A 146 5.87 11.41 0.97
CA THR A 146 7.05 11.54 0.08
C THR A 146 6.73 12.37 -1.15
N GLY A 147 5.50 12.32 -1.66
CA GLY A 147 5.01 13.16 -2.76
C GLY A 147 4.89 14.64 -2.41
N VAL A 148 4.70 15.00 -1.14
CA VAL A 148 4.86 16.41 -0.72
C VAL A 148 6.32 16.81 -0.79
N LEU A 149 7.23 15.97 -0.29
CA LEU A 149 8.65 16.29 -0.15
C LEU A 149 9.42 16.27 -1.47
N LEU A 150 9.02 15.43 -2.41
CA LEU A 150 9.77 15.09 -3.61
C LEU A 150 8.88 15.14 -4.85
N ARG A 151 9.52 15.20 -6.03
CA ARG A 151 8.82 14.97 -7.31
C ARG A 151 8.29 13.53 -7.40
N PRO A 152 7.31 13.25 -8.28
CA PRO A 152 6.64 11.94 -8.32
C PRO A 152 7.57 10.73 -8.49
N LEU A 153 8.58 10.82 -9.36
CA LEU A 153 9.50 9.69 -9.62
C LEU A 153 10.40 9.37 -8.41
N PRO A 154 11.12 10.34 -7.80
CA PRO A 154 11.85 10.09 -6.56
C PRO A 154 10.95 9.65 -5.39
N ALA A 155 9.73 10.21 -5.27
CA ALA A 155 8.77 9.80 -4.24
C ALA A 155 8.37 8.32 -4.38
N LEU A 156 8.10 7.89 -5.62
CA LEU A 156 7.81 6.49 -5.95
C LEU A 156 9.01 5.57 -5.67
N ALA A 157 10.21 5.98 -6.07
CA ALA A 157 11.43 5.19 -5.81
C ALA A 157 11.70 5.01 -4.32
N LEU A 158 11.55 6.06 -3.51
CA LEU A 158 11.69 5.99 -2.06
C LEU A 158 10.59 5.13 -1.43
N GLY A 159 9.34 5.29 -1.88
CA GLY A 159 8.22 4.46 -1.45
C GLY A 159 8.44 2.97 -1.72
N GLY A 160 8.91 2.63 -2.94
CA GLY A 160 9.26 1.27 -3.31
C GLY A 160 10.43 0.70 -2.50
N ALA A 161 11.46 1.50 -2.23
CA ALA A 161 12.59 1.09 -1.38
C ALA A 161 12.14 0.80 0.06
N VAL A 162 11.29 1.65 0.63
CA VAL A 162 10.73 1.45 1.97
C VAL A 162 9.81 0.23 2.01
N TRP A 163 8.98 0.03 0.99
CA TRP A 163 8.14 -1.16 0.86
C TRP A 163 8.98 -2.44 0.82
N TRP A 164 10.04 -2.45 0.00
CA TRP A 164 10.95 -3.59 -0.11
C TRP A 164 11.72 -3.88 1.18
N ILE A 165 12.25 -2.85 1.83
CA ILE A 165 12.98 -2.98 3.10
C ILE A 165 12.03 -3.42 4.21
N GLY A 166 10.80 -2.90 4.24
CA GLY A 166 9.79 -3.22 5.25
C GLY A 166 9.38 -4.69 5.27
N HIS A 167 9.36 -5.37 4.11
CA HIS A 167 9.13 -6.82 3.98
C HIS A 167 10.36 -7.69 4.19
N LEU A 168 11.50 -7.06 4.45
CA LEU A 168 12.76 -7.74 4.71
C LEU A 168 13.34 -7.31 6.06
N ALA A 169 12.59 -6.56 6.88
CA ALA A 169 13.11 -5.92 8.08
C ALA A 169 13.65 -6.96 9.08
N GLY A 170 12.94 -8.08 9.27
CA GLY A 170 13.40 -9.20 10.11
C GLY A 170 14.69 -9.85 9.61
N PRO A 171 14.74 -10.33 8.34
CA PRO A 171 15.95 -10.84 7.72
C PRO A 171 17.13 -9.85 7.78
N TRP A 172 16.89 -8.57 7.46
CA TRP A 172 17.92 -7.53 7.50
C TRP A 172 18.45 -7.26 8.90
N ALA A 173 17.58 -7.23 9.92
CA ALA A 173 18.00 -7.04 11.31
C ALA A 173 18.97 -8.15 11.75
N THR A 174 18.67 -9.39 11.36
CA THR A 174 19.53 -10.55 11.64
C THR A 174 20.87 -10.41 10.94
N VAL A 175 20.86 -10.18 9.62
CA VAL A 175 22.08 -10.00 8.80
C VAL A 175 22.96 -8.87 9.34
N MET A 176 22.37 -7.73 9.70
CA MET A 176 23.12 -6.57 10.23
C MET A 176 23.71 -6.84 11.60
N THR A 177 23.02 -7.62 12.45
CA THR A 177 23.53 -8.01 13.76
C THR A 177 24.70 -8.98 13.60
N ASP A 178 24.56 -10.00 12.75
CA ASP A 178 25.61 -11.00 12.47
C ASP A 178 26.84 -10.37 11.80
N ALA A 179 26.64 -9.34 10.97
CA ALA A 179 27.70 -8.59 10.32
C ALA A 179 28.40 -7.56 11.24
N GLY A 180 28.02 -7.47 12.52
CA GLY A 180 28.66 -6.56 13.48
C GLY A 180 28.17 -5.12 13.43
N TYR A 181 27.00 -4.86 12.83
CA TYR A 181 26.35 -3.54 12.76
C TYR A 181 25.06 -3.46 13.60
N PRO A 182 25.09 -3.74 14.92
CA PRO A 182 23.89 -3.75 15.75
C PRO A 182 23.23 -2.37 15.86
N GLY A 183 23.99 -1.29 15.63
CA GLY A 183 23.45 0.07 15.56
C GLY A 183 22.47 0.25 14.39
N LEU A 184 22.76 -0.34 13.22
CA LEU A 184 21.90 -0.24 12.04
C LEU A 184 20.62 -1.06 12.23
N ALA A 185 20.71 -2.22 12.88
CA ALA A 185 19.56 -3.04 13.26
C ALA A 185 18.60 -2.29 14.21
N ARG A 186 19.11 -1.39 15.07
CA ARG A 186 18.28 -0.55 15.95
C ARG A 186 17.55 0.58 15.23
N VAL A 187 17.91 0.88 13.98
CA VAL A 187 17.24 1.91 13.17
C VAL A 187 16.05 1.33 12.39
N LEU A 188 16.06 0.05 12.07
CA LEU A 188 15.00 -0.64 11.33
C LEU A 188 13.60 -0.49 11.95
N PRO A 189 13.40 -0.45 13.29
CA PRO A 189 12.10 -0.18 13.89
C PRO A 189 11.51 1.21 13.59
N PHE A 190 12.33 2.16 13.11
CA PHE A 190 11.86 3.47 12.65
C PHE A 190 11.45 3.48 11.18
N LEU A 191 11.59 2.36 10.47
CA LEU A 191 10.93 2.14 9.18
C LEU A 191 9.63 1.37 9.42
N PRO A 192 8.63 1.51 8.55
CA PRO A 192 7.43 0.70 8.63
C PRO A 192 7.81 -0.77 8.41
N ASP A 193 7.83 -1.54 9.50
CA ASP A 193 7.97 -3.00 9.47
C ASP A 193 6.68 -3.60 8.91
N LEU A 194 6.72 -3.99 7.64
CA LEU A 194 5.56 -4.49 6.92
C LEU A 194 5.34 -6.00 7.15
N ASP A 195 6.35 -6.73 7.66
CA ASP A 195 6.21 -8.13 8.08
C ASP A 195 5.16 -8.30 9.20
N THR A 196 4.91 -7.22 9.97
CA THR A 196 3.83 -7.18 10.95
C THR A 196 2.43 -7.36 10.33
N LEU A 197 2.28 -6.99 9.06
CA LEU A 197 1.08 -7.14 8.23
C LEU A 197 1.15 -8.40 7.33
N ASP A 198 2.15 -9.25 7.49
CA ASP A 198 2.26 -10.45 6.66
C ASP A 198 1.50 -11.65 7.25
N ALA A 199 0.34 -11.98 6.69
CA ALA A 199 -0.39 -13.22 6.98
C ALA A 199 -0.17 -14.31 5.92
N HIS A 200 0.74 -14.11 4.98
CA HIS A 200 0.92 -14.95 3.81
C HIS A 200 1.28 -16.40 4.18
N ALA A 201 2.33 -16.60 4.97
CA ALA A 201 2.77 -17.93 5.36
C ALA A 201 1.70 -18.72 6.14
N ALA A 202 0.98 -18.05 7.04
CA ALA A 202 -0.12 -18.65 7.80
C ALA A 202 -1.28 -19.05 6.88
N THR A 203 -1.63 -18.17 5.92
CA THR A 203 -2.67 -18.44 4.93
C THR A 203 -2.32 -19.63 4.04
N LEU A 204 -1.08 -19.71 3.56
CA LEU A 204 -0.58 -20.85 2.78
C LEU A 204 -0.57 -22.16 3.56
N ALA A 205 -0.29 -22.09 4.85
CA ALA A 205 -0.31 -23.26 5.73
C ALA A 205 -1.73 -23.67 6.15
N GLY A 206 -2.76 -22.90 5.78
CA GLY A 206 -4.13 -23.09 6.27
C GLY A 206 -4.26 -22.88 7.77
N GLN A 207 -3.35 -22.11 8.38
CA GLN A 207 -3.31 -21.86 9.81
C GLN A 207 -4.07 -20.57 10.13
N PRO A 208 -4.86 -20.54 11.22
CA PRO A 208 -5.51 -19.33 11.65
C PRO A 208 -4.46 -18.30 12.11
N VAL A 209 -4.62 -17.05 11.70
CA VAL A 209 -3.84 -15.94 12.23
C VAL A 209 -4.40 -15.57 13.61
N PRO A 210 -3.58 -15.53 14.68
CA PRO A 210 -4.07 -15.16 16.00
C PRO A 210 -4.71 -13.76 16.01
N ALA A 211 -5.87 -13.61 16.65
CA ALA A 211 -6.59 -12.34 16.71
C ALA A 211 -5.75 -11.20 17.33
N ALA A 212 -4.90 -11.52 18.30
CA ALA A 212 -3.96 -10.56 18.89
C ALA A 212 -2.96 -10.02 17.85
N ARG A 213 -2.46 -10.88 16.94
CA ARG A 213 -1.59 -10.45 15.84
C ARG A 213 -2.34 -9.54 14.86
N VAL A 214 -3.58 -9.88 14.53
CA VAL A 214 -4.43 -9.04 13.67
C VAL A 214 -4.65 -7.67 14.30
N GLY A 215 -5.01 -7.62 15.58
CA GLY A 215 -5.22 -6.36 16.30
C GLY A 215 -3.97 -5.49 16.38
N LEU A 216 -2.81 -6.08 16.69
CA LEU A 216 -1.53 -5.36 16.74
C LEU A 216 -1.10 -4.86 15.36
N GLY A 217 -1.23 -5.68 14.32
CA GLY A 217 -0.93 -5.27 12.94
C GLY A 217 -1.80 -4.09 12.49
N ILE A 218 -3.12 -4.14 12.74
CA ILE A 218 -4.02 -3.02 12.43
C ILE A 218 -3.63 -1.75 13.21
N ALA A 219 -3.36 -1.87 14.51
CA ALA A 219 -2.95 -0.74 15.33
C ALA A 219 -1.65 -0.11 14.82
N TRP A 220 -0.68 -0.94 14.41
CA TRP A 220 0.57 -0.52 13.80
C TRP A 220 0.35 0.23 12.47
N ALA A 221 -0.44 -0.34 11.56
CA ALA A 221 -0.77 0.29 10.29
C ALA A 221 -1.48 1.64 10.48
N LEU A 222 -2.42 1.73 11.43
CA LEU A 222 -3.12 2.97 11.76
C LEU A 222 -2.17 4.02 12.34
N ALA A 223 -1.24 3.63 13.22
CA ALA A 223 -0.25 4.54 13.78
C ALA A 223 0.65 5.14 12.69
N TRP A 224 1.16 4.31 11.78
CA TRP A 224 1.97 4.77 10.64
C TRP A 224 1.19 5.62 9.64
N THR A 225 -0.05 5.25 9.37
CA THR A 225 -0.97 6.04 8.53
C THR A 225 -1.19 7.42 9.15
N ALA A 226 -1.51 7.48 10.45
CA ALA A 226 -1.74 8.73 11.16
C ALA A 226 -0.48 9.59 11.24
N ALA A 227 0.68 9.00 11.51
CA ALA A 227 1.96 9.71 11.53
C ALA A 227 2.29 10.31 10.16
N SER A 228 2.14 9.53 9.07
CA SER A 228 2.44 9.98 7.71
C SER A 228 1.46 11.06 7.22
N ALA A 229 0.17 10.87 7.50
CA ALA A 229 -0.86 11.86 7.18
C ALA A 229 -0.70 13.15 8.02
N GLY A 230 -0.37 13.02 9.32
CA GLY A 230 -0.08 14.15 10.20
C GLY A 230 1.12 14.96 9.73
N ALA A 231 2.23 14.29 9.39
CA ALA A 231 3.41 14.94 8.83
C ALA A 231 3.09 15.64 7.49
N THR A 232 2.28 15.01 6.64
CA THR A 232 1.80 15.60 5.39
C THR A 232 1.03 16.90 5.65
N VAL A 233 0.10 16.88 6.60
CA VAL A 233 -0.66 18.08 7.01
C VAL A 233 0.26 19.18 7.50
N SER A 234 1.19 18.86 8.41
CA SER A 234 2.14 19.84 8.96
C SER A 234 2.98 20.48 7.86
N LEU A 235 3.50 19.70 6.92
CA LEU A 235 4.29 20.20 5.79
C LEU A 235 3.48 21.08 4.85
N LEU A 236 2.27 20.67 4.48
CA LEU A 236 1.41 21.47 3.60
C LEU A 236 1.00 22.79 4.25
N SER A 237 0.74 22.78 5.56
CA SER A 237 0.32 23.98 6.30
C SER A 237 1.46 24.99 6.48
N ALA A 238 2.72 24.52 6.43
CA ALA A 238 3.90 25.36 6.50
C ALA A 238 4.37 25.88 5.14
N ARG A 239 3.82 25.36 4.02
CA ARG A 239 4.18 25.81 2.68
C ARG A 239 3.37 27.03 2.27
N ASP A 240 4.02 27.92 1.55
CA ASP A 240 3.38 29.07 0.89
C ASP A 240 2.76 28.61 -0.44
N LEU A 241 1.50 28.17 -0.35
CA LEU A 241 0.68 27.62 -1.45
C LEU A 241 -0.52 28.53 -1.75
#